data_AF-A0A956IAB2-F1
#
_entry.id   AF-A0A956IAB2-F1
#
_cell.length_a   1.000
_cell.length_b   1.000
_cell.length_c   1.000
_cell.angle_alpha   90.00
_cell.angle_beta   90.00
_cell.angle_gamma   90.00
#
_symmetry.space_group_name_H-M   'P 1'
#
loop_
_entity.id
_entity.type
_entity.pdbx_description
1 polymer ?
#
loop_
_entity_poly.entity_id
_entity_poly.type
_entity_poly.pdbx_seq_one_letter_code
_entity_poly.pdbx_strand_id
1 'polypeptide(L)'
;MGFRLLASFGLVLALLTPAAGQPPDPTDESATAAARALFAEGVSAAEAGDHATAVDRFERALALRWAPPIAYNLAEALAQVGRYVEAVEQLHSVERAEAPADMQANARLRREELEPRLGRLRVN
;
A
#
# COMPACT_ATOMS: atom_id res chain seq x y z
N MET A 1 -52.42 -51.35 -26.72
CA MET A 1 -53.35 -50.25 -26.32
C MET A 1 -53.25 -50.05 -24.81
N GLY A 2 -53.00 -48.90 -24.22
CA GLY A 2 -52.75 -47.54 -24.70
C GLY A 2 -52.12 -46.77 -23.54
N PHE A 3 -51.08 -46.00 -23.84
CA PHE A 3 -50.34 -45.14 -22.94
C PHE A 3 -51.23 -43.96 -22.52
N ARG A 4 -51.31 -43.66 -21.22
CA ARG A 4 -51.91 -42.41 -20.73
C ARG A 4 -50.92 -41.70 -19.81
N LEU A 5 -50.21 -40.76 -20.40
CA LEU A 5 -49.46 -39.70 -19.72
C LEU A 5 -50.45 -38.83 -18.94
N LEU A 6 -50.23 -38.70 -17.65
CA LEU A 6 -50.80 -37.64 -16.82
C LEU A 6 -49.63 -36.82 -16.29
N ALA A 7 -49.45 -35.64 -16.89
CA ALA A 7 -48.62 -34.58 -16.39
C ALA A 7 -49.15 -34.18 -15.01
N SER A 8 -48.28 -34.09 -14.02
CA SER A 8 -48.60 -33.53 -12.72
C SER A 8 -47.48 -32.59 -12.31
N PHE A 9 -47.81 -31.32 -12.45
CA PHE A 9 -47.09 -30.12 -12.09
C PHE A 9 -46.68 -30.18 -10.61
N GLY A 10 -45.38 -30.24 -10.34
CA GLY A 10 -44.81 -30.29 -8.98
C GLY A 10 -43.93 -29.08 -8.70
N LEU A 11 -44.59 -27.97 -8.40
CA LEU A 11 -44.15 -26.77 -7.67
C LEU A 11 -42.66 -26.72 -7.24
N VAL A 12 -41.85 -25.96 -7.98
CA VAL A 12 -40.53 -25.50 -7.52
C VAL A 12 -40.77 -24.40 -6.47
N LEU A 13 -40.68 -24.76 -5.20
CA LEU A 13 -40.69 -23.81 -4.10
C LEU A 13 -39.29 -23.19 -4.01
N ALA A 14 -39.04 -22.16 -4.81
CA ALA A 14 -37.88 -21.31 -4.69
C ALA A 14 -37.97 -20.55 -3.36
N LEU A 15 -37.28 -21.04 -2.34
CA LEU A 15 -37.04 -20.30 -1.12
C LEU A 15 -36.17 -19.09 -1.48
N LEU A 16 -36.82 -17.93 -1.62
CA LEU A 16 -36.19 -16.62 -1.56
C LEU A 16 -35.51 -16.50 -0.20
N THR A 17 -34.24 -16.89 -0.11
CA THR A 17 -33.36 -16.39 0.95
C THR A 17 -33.22 -14.88 0.73
N PRO A 18 -33.56 -14.03 1.73
CA PRO A 18 -33.30 -12.61 1.60
C PRO A 18 -31.82 -12.45 1.35
N ALA A 19 -31.47 -11.64 0.34
CA ALA A 19 -30.13 -11.18 0.11
C ALA A 19 -29.65 -10.50 1.38
N ALA A 20 -28.99 -11.26 2.26
CA ALA A 20 -28.07 -10.69 3.22
C ALA A 20 -27.12 -9.88 2.35
N GLY A 21 -27.19 -8.55 2.47
CA GLY A 21 -26.24 -7.66 1.82
C GLY A 21 -24.87 -8.22 2.10
N GLN A 22 -24.23 -8.74 1.05
CA GLN A 22 -22.84 -9.14 1.12
C GLN A 22 -22.13 -7.92 1.70
N PRO A 23 -21.48 -8.01 2.88
CA PRO A 23 -20.68 -6.89 3.35
C PRO A 23 -19.79 -6.49 2.17
N PRO A 24 -19.66 -5.18 1.87
CA PRO A 24 -18.81 -4.76 0.76
C PRO A 24 -17.51 -5.54 0.89
N ASP A 25 -17.12 -6.28 -0.16
CA ASP A 25 -15.80 -6.92 -0.25
C ASP A 25 -14.84 -5.90 0.36
N PRO A 26 -14.04 -6.21 1.39
CA PRO A 26 -13.23 -5.20 2.08
C PRO A 26 -12.46 -4.42 1.02
N THR A 27 -13.01 -3.26 0.65
CA THR A 27 -12.88 -2.76 -0.72
C THR A 27 -11.50 -2.17 -0.85
N ASP A 28 -10.97 -2.09 -2.07
CA ASP A 28 -9.82 -1.23 -2.38
C ASP A 28 -9.96 0.17 -1.75
N GLU A 29 -11.20 0.65 -1.57
CA GLU A 29 -11.54 1.90 -0.88
C GLU A 29 -11.21 1.87 0.63
N SER A 30 -11.53 0.80 1.35
CA SER A 30 -11.17 0.66 2.77
C SER A 30 -9.65 0.58 2.97
N ALA A 31 -8.97 -0.20 2.13
CA ALA A 31 -7.50 -0.27 2.14
C ALA A 31 -6.87 1.09 1.78
N THR A 32 -7.44 1.82 0.82
CA THR A 32 -7.00 3.17 0.45
C THR A 32 -7.21 4.17 1.58
N ALA A 33 -8.34 4.11 2.29
CA ALA A 33 -8.61 4.98 3.43
C ALA A 33 -7.64 4.70 4.60
N ALA A 34 -7.40 3.42 4.90
CA ALA A 34 -6.45 3.02 5.93
C ALA A 34 -5.01 3.42 5.57
N ALA A 35 -4.59 3.24 4.32
CA ALA A 35 -3.27 3.70 3.85
C ALA A 35 -3.10 5.22 3.98
N ARG A 36 -4.13 6.01 3.67
CA ARG A 36 -4.12 7.47 3.84
C ARG A 36 -4.02 7.89 5.31
N ALA A 37 -4.75 7.22 6.20
CA ALA A 37 -4.68 7.49 7.63
C ALA A 37 -3.28 7.21 8.19
N LEU A 38 -2.71 6.04 7.86
CA LEU A 38 -1.35 5.68 8.25
C LEU A 38 -0.31 6.64 7.66
N PHE A 39 -0.47 7.06 6.40
CA PHE A 39 0.41 8.05 5.80
C PHE A 39 0.37 9.39 6.55
N ALA A 40 -0.82 9.89 6.91
CA ALA A 40 -0.95 11.12 7.68
C ALA A 40 -0.30 11.00 9.07
N GLU A 41 -0.51 9.88 9.77
CA GLU A 41 0.14 9.59 11.05
C GLU A 41 1.67 9.54 10.93
N GLY A 42 2.18 8.94 9.85
CA GLY A 42 3.62 8.89 9.56
C GLY A 42 4.21 10.28 9.31
N VAL A 43 3.51 11.14 8.58
CA VAL A 43 3.92 12.53 8.36
C VAL A 43 3.98 13.29 9.70
N SER A 44 2.93 13.19 10.53
CA SER A 44 2.93 13.84 11.84
C SER A 44 4.04 13.33 12.76
N ALA A 45 4.34 12.03 12.74
CA ALA A 45 5.45 11.46 13.50
C ALA A 45 6.81 11.98 13.00
N ALA A 46 7.00 12.07 11.68
CA ALA A 46 8.23 12.60 11.09
C ALA A 46 8.44 14.09 11.42
N GLU A 47 7.37 14.90 11.38
CA GLU A 47 7.39 16.31 11.79
C GLU A 47 7.71 16.49 13.28
N ALA A 48 7.29 15.53 14.12
CA ALA A 48 7.64 15.49 15.53
C ALA A 48 9.07 14.98 15.81
N GLY A 49 9.81 14.55 14.78
CA GLY A 49 11.15 13.95 14.91
C GLY A 49 11.15 12.48 15.34
N ASP A 50 9.98 11.87 15.52
CA ASP A 50 9.85 10.44 15.79
C ASP A 50 9.90 9.63 14.49
N HIS A 51 11.10 9.59 13.91
CA HIS A 51 11.33 8.91 12.64
C HIS A 51 11.12 7.39 12.72
N ALA A 52 11.27 6.77 13.90
CA ALA A 52 11.03 5.34 14.07
C ALA A 52 9.53 5.01 13.91
N THR A 53 8.65 5.80 14.56
CA THR A 53 7.21 5.66 14.36
C THR A 53 6.81 6.01 12.93
N ALA A 54 7.41 7.04 12.33
CA ALA A 54 7.13 7.41 10.94
C ALA A 54 7.40 6.24 9.98
N VAL A 55 8.53 5.54 10.14
CA VAL A 55 8.87 4.36 9.35
C VAL A 55 7.80 3.27 9.49
N ASP A 56 7.38 2.90 10.71
CA ASP A 56 6.31 1.90 10.92
C ASP A 56 5.03 2.26 10.16
N ARG A 57 4.59 3.52 10.29
CA ARG A 57 3.34 3.98 9.66
C ARG A 57 3.45 3.99 8.13
N PHE A 58 4.58 4.45 7.59
CA PHE A 58 4.78 4.44 6.14
C PHE A 58 4.92 3.04 5.56
N GLU A 59 5.64 2.12 6.22
CA GLU A 59 5.75 0.71 5.79
C GLU A 59 4.35 0.06 5.74
N ARG A 60 3.54 0.26 6.77
CA ARG A 60 2.16 -0.26 6.82
C ARG A 60 1.26 0.39 5.78
N ALA A 61 1.38 1.69 5.55
CA ALA A 61 0.64 2.39 4.50
C ALA A 61 0.99 1.84 3.10
N LEU A 62 2.28 1.64 2.85
CA LEU A 62 2.79 1.13 1.56
C LEU A 62 2.37 -0.32 1.32
N ALA A 63 2.33 -1.15 2.37
CA ALA A 63 1.86 -2.53 2.30
C ALA A 63 0.37 -2.64 1.96
N LEU A 64 -0.45 -1.69 2.41
CA LEU A 64 -1.86 -1.60 2.04
C LEU A 64 -2.02 -1.06 0.61
N ARG A 65 -1.26 -0.03 0.28
CA ARG A 65 -1.29 0.59 -1.04
C ARG A 65 0.03 1.26 -1.36
N TRP A 66 0.72 0.69 -2.35
CA TRP A 66 1.92 1.31 -2.87
C TRP A 66 1.60 2.66 -3.53
N ALA A 67 2.35 3.70 -3.20
CA ALA A 67 2.26 5.00 -3.85
C ALA A 67 3.62 5.73 -3.78
N PRO A 68 4.04 6.44 -4.85
CA PRO A 68 5.32 7.14 -4.87
C PRO A 68 5.51 8.14 -3.70
N PRO A 69 4.51 8.95 -3.30
CA PRO A 69 4.66 9.84 -2.15
C PRO A 69 4.93 9.10 -0.83
N ILE A 70 4.30 7.94 -0.62
CA ILE A 70 4.49 7.14 0.60
C ILE A 70 5.92 6.58 0.61
N ALA A 71 6.37 6.00 -0.51
CA ALA A 71 7.72 5.45 -0.64
C ALA A 71 8.81 6.51 -0.47
N TYR A 72 8.61 7.72 -1.00
CA TYR A 72 9.55 8.83 -0.81
C TYR A 72 9.65 9.26 0.67
N ASN A 73 8.52 9.42 1.35
CA ASN A 73 8.51 9.78 2.78
C ASN A 73 9.09 8.65 3.66
N LEU A 74 8.83 7.39 3.30
CA LEU A 74 9.48 6.25 3.94
C LEU A 74 11.00 6.33 3.78
N ALA A 75 11.51 6.64 2.58
CA ALA A 75 12.93 6.79 2.35
C ALA A 75 13.57 7.88 3.22
N GLU A 76 12.92 9.04 3.35
CA GLU A 76 13.40 10.10 4.24
C GLU A 76 13.46 9.65 5.70
N ALA A 77 12.39 9.02 6.19
CA ALA A 77 12.35 8.53 7.56
C ALA A 77 13.40 7.43 7.82
N LEU A 78 13.59 6.51 6.87
CA LEU A 78 14.62 5.46 6.90
C LEU A 78 16.04 6.07 6.95
N ALA A 79 16.30 7.11 6.17
CA ALA A 79 17.58 7.81 6.20
C ALA A 79 17.85 8.45 7.57
N GLN A 80 16.83 9.02 8.23
CA GLN A 80 16.99 9.62 9.56
C GLN A 80 17.28 8.60 10.66
N VAL A 81 16.75 7.38 10.56
CA VAL A 81 17.08 6.28 11.49
C VAL A 81 18.33 5.49 11.08
N GLY A 82 19.02 5.90 10.01
CA GLY A 82 20.26 5.29 9.55
C GLY A 82 20.12 4.03 8.71
N ARG A 83 18.91 3.66 8.30
CA ARG A 83 18.60 2.53 7.41
C ARG A 83 18.84 2.92 5.94
N TYR A 84 20.07 3.31 5.60
CA TYR A 84 20.38 3.92 4.29
C TYR A 84 20.17 2.99 3.09
N VAL A 85 20.38 1.67 3.24
CA VAL A 85 20.18 0.70 2.16
C VAL A 85 18.72 0.71 1.72
N GLU A 86 17.82 0.58 2.68
CA GLU A 86 16.38 0.53 2.45
C GLU A 86 15.85 1.88 1.95
N ALA A 87 16.40 2.98 2.46
CA ALA A 87 16.09 4.32 1.95
C ALA A 87 16.41 4.43 0.44
N VAL A 88 17.60 4.00 0.02
CA VAL A 88 18.02 4.01 -1.39
C VAL A 88 17.14 3.11 -2.26
N GLU A 89 16.72 1.95 -1.76
CA GLU A 89 15.80 1.04 -2.47
C GLU A 89 14.42 1.68 -2.70
N GLN A 90 13.88 2.38 -1.70
CA GLN A 90 12.63 3.11 -1.85
C GLN A 90 12.76 4.26 -2.85
N LEU A 91 13.85 5.03 -2.81
CA LEU A 91 14.10 6.11 -3.77
C LEU A 91 14.20 5.60 -5.21
N HIS A 92 14.90 4.49 -5.41
CA HIS A 92 14.93 3.81 -6.71
C HIS A 92 13.53 3.38 -7.19
N SER A 93 12.67 2.92 -6.28
CA SER A 93 11.31 2.54 -6.60
C SER A 93 10.48 3.75 -7.05
N VAL A 94 10.67 4.92 -6.42
CA VAL A 94 10.03 6.18 -6.82
C VAL A 94 10.51 6.65 -8.19
N GLU A 95 11.81 6.59 -8.47
CA GLU A 95 12.38 6.97 -9.77
C GLU A 95 11.82 6.15 -10.95
N ARG A 96 11.51 4.87 -10.70
CA ARG A 96 11.04 3.93 -11.72
C ARG A 96 9.52 3.95 -11.93
N ALA A 97 8.79 4.61 -11.03
CA ALA A 97 7.35 4.63 -11.05
C ALA A 97 6.79 5.76 -11.92
N GLU A 98 5.52 5.63 -12.29
CA GLU A 98 4.76 6.73 -12.88
C GLU A 98 4.47 7.77 -11.78
N ALA A 99 5.30 8.81 -11.75
CA ALA A 99 5.25 9.89 -10.78
C ALA A 99 5.61 11.22 -11.47
N PRO A 100 5.23 12.37 -10.88
CA PRO A 100 5.68 13.68 -11.35
C PRO A 100 7.20 13.75 -11.52
N ALA A 101 7.68 14.40 -12.58
CA ALA A 101 9.10 14.43 -12.93
C ALA A 101 9.98 15.09 -11.85
N ASP A 102 9.44 16.07 -11.13
CA ASP A 102 10.06 16.70 -9.97
C ASP A 102 10.24 15.71 -8.81
N MET A 103 9.24 14.86 -8.53
CA MET A 103 9.35 13.80 -7.52
C MET A 103 10.41 12.77 -7.89
N GLN A 104 10.43 12.33 -9.14
CA GLN A 104 11.48 11.42 -9.64
C GLN A 104 12.87 12.07 -9.55
N ALA A 105 12.98 13.38 -9.84
CA ALA A 105 14.21 14.12 -9.72
C ALA A 105 14.68 14.26 -8.27
N ASN A 106 13.79 14.60 -7.35
CA ASN A 106 14.08 14.69 -5.93
C ASN A 106 14.52 13.33 -5.37
N ALA A 107 13.86 12.24 -5.78
CA ALA A 107 14.23 10.89 -5.37
C ALA A 107 15.67 10.54 -5.80
N ARG A 108 16.02 10.85 -7.05
CA ARG A 108 17.37 10.66 -7.58
C ARG A 108 18.42 11.49 -6.84
N LEU A 109 18.16 12.79 -6.64
CA LEU A 109 19.08 13.67 -5.93
C LEU A 109 19.33 13.16 -4.50
N ARG A 110 18.26 12.79 -3.81
CA ARG A 110 18.36 12.26 -2.46
C ARG A 110 19.16 10.96 -2.41
N ARG A 111 18.95 10.08 -3.38
CA ARG A 111 19.67 8.80 -3.47
C ARG A 111 21.17 9.00 -3.64
N GLU A 112 21.56 9.88 -4.55
CA GLU A 112 22.97 10.26 -4.78
C GLU A 112 23.62 10.84 -3.52
N GLU A 113 22.87 11.58 -2.70
CA GLU A 113 23.34 12.06 -1.39
C GLU A 113 23.61 10.92 -0.39
N LEU A 114 22.82 9.84 -0.43
CA LEU A 114 22.92 8.72 0.49
C LEU A 114 23.93 7.64 0.05
N GLU A 115 24.24 7.54 -1.25
CA GLU A 115 25.19 6.56 -1.82
C GLU A 115 26.56 6.50 -1.11
N PRO A 116 27.22 7.62 -0.77
CA PRO A 116 28.51 7.59 -0.06
C PRO A 116 28.41 6.94 1.32
N ARG A 117 27.23 6.97 1.97
CA ARG A 117 27.01 6.36 3.29
C ARG A 117 26.96 4.83 3.19
N LEU A 118 26.54 4.28 2.05
CA LEU A 118 26.52 2.84 1.78
C LEU A 118 27.92 2.26 1.59
N GLY A 119 28.82 2.99 0.93
CA GLY A 119 30.21 2.57 0.72
C GLY A 119 30.97 2.32 2.04
N ARG A 120 30.60 3.04 3.11
CA ARG A 120 31.18 2.83 4.46
C ARG A 120 30.60 1.63 5.20
N LEU A 121 29.42 1.15 4.82
CA LEU A 121 28.74 0.01 5.46
C LEU A 121 29.15 -1.33 4.86
N ARG A 122 29.56 -1.36 3.58
CA ARG A 122 29.92 -2.60 2.87
C ARG A 122 31.38 -3.03 3.01
N VAL A 123 32.25 -2.20 3.59
CA VAL A 123 33.67 -2.51 3.79
C VAL A 123 33.86 -2.99 5.24
N ASN A 124 33.59 -4.27 5.50
CA ASN A 124 34.04 -4.96 6.71
C ASN A 124 34.16 -6.46 6.45
#